data_AF-A0A350J132-F1
#
_entry.id   AF-A0A350J132-F1
#
_cell.length_a   1.000
_cell.length_b   1.000
_cell.length_c   1.000
_cell.angle_alpha   90.00
_cell.angle_beta   90.00
_cell.angle_gamma   90.00
#
_symmetry.space_group_name_H-M   'P 1'
#
loop_
_entity.id
_entity.type
_entity.pdbx_description
1 polymer ?
#
loop_
_entity_poly.entity_id
_entity_poly.type
_entity_poly.pdbx_seq_one_letter_code
_entity_poly.pdbx_strand_id
1 'polypeptide(L)' 'MWQEWLVAGCLVLVIEGMLPFIAPHKWREMLANMLTLSDSTIRRIGLASMITGVILLYVVN' A
#
# COMPACT_ATOMS: atom_id res chain seq x y z
N MET A 1 -16.87 15.35 -8.00
CA MET A 1 -15.71 15.89 -7.25
C MET A 1 -15.61 15.33 -5.83
N TRP A 2 -16.45 15.68 -4.83
CA TRP A 2 -16.28 15.17 -3.44
C TRP A 2 -16.61 13.67 -3.30
N GLN A 3 -17.61 13.19 -4.04
CA GLN A 3 -17.97 11.76 -4.04
C GLN A 3 -16.86 10.87 -4.64
N GLU A 4 -16.09 11.36 -5.62
CA GLU A 4 -14.98 10.60 -6.22
C GLU A 4 -13.88 10.33 -5.18
N TRP A 5 -13.56 11.31 -4.35
CA TRP A 5 -12.60 11.14 -3.24
C TRP A 5 -13.09 10.12 -2.21
N LEU A 6 -14.39 10.12 -1.87
CA LEU A 6 -14.96 9.08 -1.02
C LEU A 6 -14.87 7.69 -1.64
N VAL A 7 -15.25 7.57 -2.91
CA VAL A 7 -15.25 6.28 -3.61
C VAL A 7 -13.82 5.74 -3.68
N ALA A 8 -12.83 6.58 -4.01
CA ALA A 8 -11.42 6.21 -3.97
C ALA A 8 -10.99 5.75 -2.56
N GLY A 9 -11.38 6.48 -1.50
CA GLY A 9 -11.11 6.10 -0.12
C GLY A 9 -11.73 4.75 0.27
N CYS A 10 -12.98 4.52 -0.11
CA CYS A 10 -13.67 3.24 0.11
C CYS A 10 -12.98 2.09 -0.62
N LEU A 11 -12.53 2.29 -1.87
CA LEU A 11 -11.81 1.28 -2.62
C LEU A 11 -10.46 0.93 -1.99
N VAL A 12 -9.72 1.94 -1.49
CA VAL A 12 -8.48 1.70 -0.75
C VAL A 12 -8.73 0.84 0.49
N LEU A 13 -9.79 1.11 1.26
CA LEU A 13 -10.15 0.30 2.42
C LEU A 13 -10.50 -1.15 2.05
N VAL A 14 -11.23 -1.35 0.96
CA VAL A 14 -11.55 -2.69 0.45
C VAL A 14 -10.26 -3.42 0.08
N ILE A 15 -9.37 -2.79 -0.69
CA ILE A 15 -8.10 -3.39 -1.14
C ILE A 15 -7.20 -3.73 0.05
N GLU A 16 -7.03 -2.82 1.00
CA GLU A 16 -6.27 -3.06 2.25
C GLU A 16 -6.87 -4.21 3.07
N GLY A 17 -8.20 -4.36 3.09
CA GLY A 17 -8.89 -5.43 3.79
C GLY A 17 -8.84 -6.80 3.10
N MET A 18 -8.59 -6.86 1.79
CA MET A 18 -8.60 -8.11 1.02
C MET A 18 -7.47 -9.05 1.42
N LEU A 19 -6.24 -8.55 1.55
CA LEU A 19 -5.06 -9.34 1.94
C LEU A 19 -5.21 -10.04 3.31
N PRO A 20 -5.58 -9.34 4.40
CA PRO A 20 -5.80 -9.98 5.70
C PRO A 20 -7.00 -10.92 5.71
N PHE A 21 -8.03 -10.69 4.88
CA PHE A 21 -9.19 -11.56 4.78
C PHE A 21 -8.90 -12.88 4.02
N ILE A 22 -8.22 -12.80 2.86
CA ILE A 22 -7.95 -13.95 2.00
C ILE A 22 -6.82 -14.82 2.58
N ALA A 23 -5.75 -14.20 3.07
CA ALA A 23 -4.54 -14.91 3.49
C ALA A 23 -3.98 -14.36 4.82
N PRO A 24 -4.70 -14.53 5.94
CA PRO A 24 -4.31 -13.96 7.24
C PRO A 24 -2.94 -14.44 7.73
N HIS A 25 -2.57 -15.69 7.45
CA HIS A 25 -1.27 -16.22 7.86
C HIS A 25 -0.10 -15.56 7.10
N LYS A 26 -0.21 -15.44 5.77
CA LYS A 26 0.78 -14.76 4.93
C LYS A 26 0.92 -13.29 5.28
N TRP A 27 -0.20 -12.63 5.58
CA TRP A 27 -0.20 -11.24 6.04
C TRP A 27 0.59 -11.07 7.34
N ARG A 28 0.35 -11.94 8.33
CA ARG A 28 1.10 -11.91 9.60
C ARG A 28 2.59 -12.18 9.41
N GLU A 29 2.96 -13.11 8.54
CA GLU A 29 4.35 -13.40 8.21
C GLU A 29 5.03 -12.20 7.54
N MET A 30 4.35 -11.54 6.59
CA MET A 30 4.85 -10.32 5.95
C MET A 30 5.11 -9.20 6.97
N LEU A 31 4.17 -8.97 7.88
CA LEU A 31 4.32 -7.99 8.96
C LEU A 31 5.48 -8.36 9.90
N ALA A 32 5.62 -9.62 10.28
CA ALA A 32 6.73 -10.08 11.10
C ALA A 32 8.09 -9.88 10.41
N ASN A 33 8.17 -10.15 9.11
CA ASN A 33 9.37 -9.89 8.31
C ASN A 33 9.69 -8.38 8.26
N MET A 34 8.69 -7.51 8.15
CA MET A 34 8.90 -6.06 8.19
C MET A 34 9.50 -5.60 9.53
N LEU A 35 9.14 -6.22 10.65
CA LEU A 35 9.72 -5.88 11.97
C LEU A 35 11.22 -6.20 12.08
N THR A 36 11.75 -7.07 11.20
CA THR A 36 13.18 -7.40 11.16
C THR A 36 13.99 -6.45 10.26
N LEU A 37 13.31 -5.65 9.43
CA LEU A 37 13.96 -4.66 8.57
C LEU A 37 14.28 -3.38 9.37
N SER A 38 15.39 -2.74 9.02
CA SER A 38 15.70 -1.42 9.58
C SER A 38 14.74 -0.34 9.08
N ASP A 39 14.45 0.65 9.91
CA ASP A 39 13.64 1.82 9.55
C ASP A 39 14.12 2.50 8.26
N SER A 40 15.43 2.54 8.04
CA SER A 40 16.04 3.09 6.82
C SER A 40 15.65 2.33 5.55
N THR A 41 15.51 1.00 5.64
CA THR A 41 15.12 0.14 4.53
C THR A 41 13.64 0.31 4.23
N ILE A 42 12.79 0.30 5.26
CA ILE A 42 11.34 0.54 5.13
C ILE A 42 11.08 1.90 4.47
N ARG A 43 11.79 2.95 4.91
CA ARG A 43 11.69 4.29 4.31
C ARG A 43 12.11 4.32 2.84
N ARG A 44 13.18 3.61 2.46
CA ARG A 44 13.61 3.54 1.05
C ARG A 44 12.61 2.82 0.16
N ILE A 45 12.04 1.72 0.65
CA ILE A 45 10.99 0.99 -0.06
C ILE A 45 9.76 1.90 -0.24
N GLY A 46 9.34 2.59 0.82
CA GLY A 46 8.25 3.58 0.76
C GLY A 46 8.54 4.71 -0.23
N LEU A 47 9.75 5.27 -0.23
CA LEU A 47 10.16 6.30 -1.20
C LEU A 47 10.12 5.79 -2.64
N ALA A 48 10.64 4.60 -2.91
CA ALA A 48 10.59 3.99 -4.23
C ALA A 48 9.16 3.76 -4.71
N SER A 49 8.27 3.29 -3.81
CA SER A 49 6.84 3.13 -4.09
C SER A 49 6.15 4.45 -4.41
N MET A 50 6.42 5.51 -3.62
CA MET A 50 5.85 6.83 -3.86
C MET A 50 6.30 7.41 -5.20
N ILE A 51 7.59 7.33 -5.51
CA ILE A 51 8.13 7.82 -6.80
C ILE A 51 7.49 7.06 -7.96
N THR A 52 7.39 5.73 -7.86
CA THR A 52 6.74 4.90 -8.88
C THR A 52 5.27 5.30 -9.07
N GLY A 53 4.54 5.53 -7.98
CA GLY A 53 3.15 5.98 -8.02
C GLY A 53 2.99 7.34 -8.71
N VAL A 54 3.88 8.30 -8.43
CA VAL A 54 3.87 9.61 -9.10
C VAL A 54 4.18 9.49 -10.60
N ILE A 55 5.15 8.66 -10.97
CA ILE A 55 5.49 8.41 -12.37
C ILE A 55 4.29 7.80 -13.10
N LEU A 56 3.66 6.77 -12.54
CA LEU A 56 2.49 6.13 -13.13
C LEU A 56 1.31 7.09 -13.26
N LEU A 57 1.07 7.93 -12.24
CA LEU A 57 0.04 8.96 -12.29
C LEU A 57 0.29 9.91 -13.47
N TYR A 58 1.53 10.37 -13.66
CA TYR A 58 1.89 11.28 -14.76
C TYR A 58 1.84 10.63 -16.15
N VAL A 59 2.06 9.32 -16.26
CA VAL A 59 1.98 8.60 -17.54
C VAL A 59 0.53 8.32 -17.93
N VAL A 60 -0.35 8.03 -16.96
CA VAL A 60 -1.75 7.68 -17.21
C VAL A 60 -2.66 8.89 -17.36
N ASN A 61 -2.29 10.04 -16.77
CA ASN A 61 -3.04 11.30 -16.82
C ASN A 61 -2.39 12.30 -17.78
#